data_AF-A0A9D6UT06-F1
#
_entry.id   AF-A0A9D6UT06-F1
#
_cell.length_a   1.000
_cell.length_b   1.000
_cell.length_c   1.000
_cell.angle_alpha   90.00
_cell.angle_beta   90.00
_cell.angle_gamma   90.00
#
_symmetry.space_group_name_H-M   'P 1'
#
loop_
_entity.id
_entity.type
_entity.pdbx_description
1 polymer ?
#
loop_
_entity_poly.entity_id
_entity_poly.type
_entity_poly.pdbx_seq_one_letter_code
_entity_poly.pdbx_strand_id
1 'polypeptide(L)'
;MNKSFALCALVLTLTCSLPAQPRRGRAVRGNIAETTRIINDCERRTNTFKKTLDRALGHDNVRLGQGREDELNREASRLENQLDKVGDSWNRDHNPDSTRDHVRAAIAVANDIDNAMRRNRMGPDAEREWAAVRAELNRLAQTFNLPRIR
;
A
#
# COMPACT_ATOMS: atom_id res chain seq x y z
N MET A 1 32.70 53.80 -44.44
CA MET A 1 32.36 52.63 -45.27
C MET A 1 33.28 51.50 -44.88
N ASN A 2 32.74 50.43 -44.29
CA ASN A 2 33.13 49.02 -44.44
C ASN A 2 32.50 48.19 -43.29
N LYS A 3 31.73 47.18 -43.71
CA LYS A 3 30.95 46.23 -42.91
C LYS A 3 31.81 45.03 -42.49
N SER A 4 31.25 44.24 -41.56
CA SER A 4 31.43 42.78 -41.34
C SER A 4 32.35 42.41 -40.16
N PHE A 5 32.11 41.40 -39.32
CA PHE A 5 30.95 40.54 -38.99
C PHE A 5 31.27 39.88 -37.62
N ALA A 6 30.23 39.37 -36.96
CA ALA A 6 30.16 38.71 -35.66
C ALA A 6 31.23 37.63 -35.34
N LEU A 7 31.47 37.37 -34.04
CA LEU A 7 31.36 36.01 -33.47
C LEU A 7 31.44 35.97 -31.93
N CYS A 8 30.48 35.26 -31.32
CA CYS A 8 30.51 34.44 -30.10
C CYS A 8 31.01 35.07 -28.76
N ALA A 9 30.39 34.83 -27.59
CA ALA A 9 29.66 33.65 -27.16
C ALA A 9 28.63 34.02 -26.07
N LEU A 10 27.38 33.63 -26.29
CA LEU A 10 26.35 33.61 -25.25
C LEU A 10 26.47 32.25 -24.53
N VAL A 11 27.14 32.24 -23.38
CA VAL A 11 27.20 31.05 -22.52
C VAL A 11 25.88 30.94 -21.76
N LEU A 12 24.91 30.23 -22.34
CA LEU A 12 23.73 29.75 -21.60
C LEU A 12 24.14 28.51 -20.81
N THR A 13 24.45 28.70 -19.53
CA THR A 13 24.57 27.57 -18.59
C THR A 13 23.17 27.03 -18.30
N LEU A 14 22.70 26.09 -19.13
CA LEU A 14 21.60 25.20 -18.77
C LEU A 14 22.11 24.22 -17.70
N THR A 15 22.03 24.61 -16.43
CA THR A 15 22.08 23.63 -15.33
C THR A 15 20.73 22.94 -15.28
N CYS A 16 20.56 21.93 -16.14
CA CYS A 16 19.47 20.99 -16.04
C CYS A 16 19.71 20.12 -14.79
N SER A 17 19.21 20.57 -13.65
CA SER A 17 19.17 19.75 -12.43
C SER A 17 18.12 18.66 -12.62
N LEU A 18 18.52 17.52 -13.19
CA LEU A 18 17.75 16.30 -13.12
C LEU A 18 17.62 15.90 -11.63
N PRO A 19 16.42 15.59 -11.12
CA PRO A 19 16.31 14.98 -9.80
C PRO A 19 16.92 13.58 -9.88
N ALA A 20 18.12 13.41 -9.29
CA ALA A 20 18.71 12.10 -9.08
C ALA A 20 17.82 11.30 -8.11
N GLN A 21 16.96 10.42 -8.64
CA GLN A 21 16.25 9.43 -7.83
C GLN A 21 16.93 8.07 -8.00
N PRO A 22 17.85 7.68 -7.08
CA PRO A 22 17.74 6.34 -6.53
C PRO A 22 18.29 6.25 -5.10
N ARG A 23 17.46 6.59 -4.10
CA ARG A 23 17.70 6.16 -2.71
C ARG A 23 16.58 5.28 -2.14
N ARG A 24 15.41 5.25 -2.78
CA ARG A 24 14.21 4.57 -2.27
C ARG A 24 14.29 3.04 -2.38
N GLY A 25 14.55 2.51 -3.59
CA GLY A 25 14.71 1.07 -3.78
C GLY A 25 15.95 0.48 -3.10
N ARG A 26 17.00 1.29 -2.88
CA ARG A 26 18.26 0.83 -2.27
C ARG A 26 18.12 0.47 -0.79
N ALA A 27 17.26 1.19 -0.05
CA ALA A 27 17.00 0.90 1.37
C ALA A 27 16.23 -0.43 1.55
N VAL A 28 15.18 -0.66 0.74
CA VAL A 28 14.39 -1.91 0.78
C VAL A 28 15.22 -3.12 0.34
N ARG A 29 16.02 -2.98 -0.73
CA ARG A 29 16.94 -4.05 -1.17
C ARG A 29 18.00 -4.41 -0.12
N GLY A 30 18.38 -3.47 0.74
CA GLY A 30 19.28 -3.73 1.87
C GLY A 30 18.63 -4.51 3.01
N ASN A 31 17.31 -4.68 3.00
CA ASN A 31 16.55 -5.26 4.09
C ASN A 31 15.48 -6.25 3.62
N ILE A 32 15.92 -7.22 2.82
CA ILE A 32 15.04 -8.21 2.20
C ILE A 32 14.27 -9.01 3.25
N ALA A 33 14.96 -9.54 4.26
CA ALA A 33 14.36 -10.40 5.27
C ALA A 33 13.27 -9.70 6.10
N GLU A 34 13.47 -8.43 6.46
CA GLU A 34 12.44 -7.65 7.16
C GLU A 34 11.24 -7.36 6.25
N THR A 35 11.49 -7.00 4.99
CA THR A 35 10.42 -6.75 4.02
C THR A 35 9.56 -8.00 3.80
N THR A 36 10.19 -9.17 3.62
CA THR A 36 9.49 -10.46 3.53
C THR A 36 8.66 -10.73 4.78
N ARG A 37 9.20 -10.47 5.98
CA ARG A 37 8.45 -10.68 7.23
C ARG A 37 7.21 -9.79 7.29
N ILE A 38 7.34 -8.50 6.97
CA ILE A 38 6.22 -7.55 6.98
C ILE A 38 5.12 -7.96 6.00
N ILE A 39 5.50 -8.39 4.78
CA ILE A 39 4.53 -8.88 3.79
C ILE A 39 3.76 -10.10 4.32
N ASN A 40 4.48 -11.09 4.85
CA ASN A 40 3.87 -12.29 5.43
C ASN A 40 2.98 -11.98 6.65
N ASP A 41 3.33 -10.97 7.45
CA ASP A 41 2.51 -10.48 8.56
C ASP A 41 1.21 -9.83 8.05
N CYS A 42 1.28 -9.03 6.97
CA CYS A 42 0.10 -8.44 6.34
C CYS A 42 -0.87 -9.51 5.82
N GLU A 43 -0.38 -10.51 5.08
CA GLU A 43 -1.21 -11.60 4.55
C GLU A 43 -1.90 -12.38 5.67
N ARG A 44 -1.13 -12.83 6.66
CA ARG A 44 -1.67 -13.59 7.82
C ARG A 44 -2.70 -12.79 8.60
N ARG A 45 -2.43 -11.52 8.90
CA ARG A 45 -3.37 -10.66 9.64
C ARG A 45 -4.64 -10.41 8.84
N THR A 46 -4.52 -10.19 7.52
CA THR A 46 -5.68 -9.98 6.64
C THR A 46 -6.56 -11.23 6.58
N ASN A 47 -5.97 -12.42 6.50
CA ASN A 47 -6.71 -13.68 6.50
C ASN A 47 -7.45 -13.91 7.83
N THR A 48 -6.83 -13.57 8.96
CA THR A 48 -7.47 -13.63 10.28
C THR A 48 -8.60 -12.61 10.41
N PHE A 49 -8.39 -11.38 9.91
CA PHE A 49 -9.41 -10.34 9.87
C PHE A 49 -10.62 -10.77 9.04
N LYS A 50 -10.41 -11.24 7.79
CA LYS A 50 -11.47 -11.71 6.89
C LYS A 50 -12.34 -12.78 7.57
N LYS A 51 -11.73 -13.81 8.15
CA LYS A 51 -12.47 -14.87 8.88
C LYS A 51 -13.27 -14.33 10.06
N THR A 52 -12.77 -13.29 10.73
CA THR A 52 -13.43 -12.69 11.89
C THR A 52 -14.56 -11.75 11.46
N LEU A 53 -14.35 -11.01 10.39
CA LEU A 53 -15.34 -10.18 9.73
C LEU A 53 -16.51 -11.02 9.22
N ASP A 54 -16.24 -12.11 8.49
CA ASP A 54 -17.26 -13.04 7.99
C ASP A 54 -18.14 -13.56 9.13
N ARG A 55 -17.53 -13.93 10.27
CA ARG A 55 -18.24 -14.37 11.48
C ARG A 55 -19.06 -13.26 12.12
N ALA A 56 -18.53 -12.04 12.18
CA ALA A 56 -19.21 -10.89 12.77
C ALA A 56 -20.44 -10.47 11.94
N LEU A 57 -20.36 -10.59 10.61
CA LEU A 57 -21.46 -10.28 9.69
C LEU A 57 -22.49 -11.42 9.60
N GLY A 58 -22.06 -12.68 9.70
CA GLY A 58 -22.96 -13.83 9.67
C GLY A 58 -23.80 -14.03 10.93
N HIS A 59 -23.41 -13.41 12.06
CA HIS A 59 -24.23 -13.37 13.27
C HIS A 59 -25.12 -12.12 13.27
N ASP A 60 -26.39 -12.26 13.66
CA ASP A 60 -27.44 -11.22 13.79
C ASP A 60 -27.06 -9.94 14.58
N ASN A 61 -25.86 -9.89 15.15
CA ASN A 61 -25.35 -8.85 16.04
C ASN A 61 -24.86 -7.59 15.30
N VAL A 62 -24.48 -7.68 14.03
CA VAL A 62 -24.05 -6.52 13.21
C VAL A 62 -24.96 -6.39 11.99
N ARG A 63 -26.13 -5.75 12.16
CA ARG A 63 -27.01 -5.41 11.01
C ARG A 63 -26.53 -4.11 10.36
N LEU A 64 -25.61 -4.21 9.39
CA LEU A 64 -25.27 -3.06 8.52
C LEU A 64 -26.28 -2.94 7.36
N GLY A 65 -26.99 -4.04 7.08
CA GLY A 65 -27.82 -4.24 5.91
C GLY A 65 -27.05 -5.05 4.86
N GLN A 66 -27.72 -6.05 4.28
CA GLN A 66 -27.12 -7.07 3.40
C GLN A 66 -26.15 -6.50 2.34
N GLY A 67 -26.52 -5.40 1.67
CA GLY A 67 -25.67 -4.80 0.63
C GLY A 67 -24.31 -4.26 1.13
N ARG A 68 -24.25 -3.75 2.37
CA ARG A 68 -23.01 -3.22 2.99
C ARG A 68 -22.13 -4.34 3.52
N GLU A 69 -22.74 -5.39 4.05
CA GLU A 69 -22.05 -6.60 4.51
C GLU A 69 -21.33 -7.27 3.34
N ASP A 70 -22.02 -7.41 2.20
CA ASP A 70 -21.44 -7.93 0.96
C ASP A 70 -20.31 -7.03 0.43
N GLU A 71 -20.46 -5.70 0.52
CA GLU A 71 -19.44 -4.75 0.09
C GLU A 71 -18.15 -4.89 0.91
N LEU A 72 -18.25 -4.93 2.24
CA LEU A 72 -17.08 -5.03 3.11
C LEU A 72 -16.37 -6.39 2.97
N ASN A 73 -17.13 -7.48 2.77
CA ASN A 73 -16.54 -8.79 2.47
C ASN A 73 -15.83 -8.82 1.11
N ARG A 74 -16.38 -8.13 0.10
CA ARG A 74 -15.71 -7.95 -1.20
C ARG A 74 -14.42 -7.15 -1.04
N GLU A 75 -14.42 -6.08 -0.25
CA GLU A 75 -13.22 -5.29 0.01
C GLU A 75 -12.14 -6.07 0.76
N ALA A 76 -12.51 -6.83 1.81
CA ALA A 76 -11.59 -7.69 2.53
C ALA A 76 -10.95 -8.75 1.60
N SER A 77 -11.75 -9.36 0.74
CA SER A 77 -11.26 -10.30 -0.28
C SER A 77 -10.38 -9.60 -1.32
N ARG A 78 -10.69 -8.36 -1.71
CA ARG A 78 -9.86 -7.58 -2.62
C ARG A 78 -8.52 -7.23 -1.97
N LEU A 79 -8.49 -6.93 -0.67
CA LEU A 79 -7.25 -6.65 0.06
C LEU A 79 -6.35 -7.89 0.13
N GLU A 80 -6.90 -9.05 0.47
CA GLU A 80 -6.20 -10.35 0.43
C GLU A 80 -5.54 -10.58 -0.94
N ASN A 81 -6.33 -10.49 -2.02
CA ASN A 81 -5.82 -10.64 -3.39
C ASN A 81 -4.73 -9.62 -3.78
N GLN A 82 -4.76 -8.40 -3.23
CA GLN A 82 -3.68 -7.44 -3.47
C GLN A 82 -2.42 -7.78 -2.68
N LEU A 83 -2.55 -8.30 -1.47
CA LEU A 83 -1.43 -8.74 -0.66
C LEU A 83 -0.78 -9.99 -1.25
N ASP A 84 -1.54 -10.93 -1.79
CA ASP A 84 -1.00 -12.06 -2.54
C ASP A 84 -0.15 -11.58 -3.72
N LYS A 85 -0.61 -10.56 -4.46
CA LYS A 85 0.18 -9.94 -5.55
C LYS A 85 1.43 -9.22 -5.06
N VAL A 86 1.39 -8.65 -3.85
CA VAL A 86 2.59 -8.08 -3.20
C VAL A 86 3.58 -9.21 -2.90
N GLY A 87 3.14 -10.31 -2.28
CA GLY A 87 3.95 -11.49 -2.00
C GLY A 87 4.55 -12.10 -3.27
N ASP A 88 3.74 -12.35 -4.29
CA ASP A 88 4.16 -12.89 -5.58
C ASP A 88 5.20 -12.01 -6.28
N SER A 89 4.95 -10.69 -6.32
CA SER A 89 5.89 -9.76 -6.91
C SER A 89 7.20 -9.71 -6.14
N TRP A 90 7.14 -9.72 -4.81
CA TRP A 90 8.32 -9.64 -3.96
C TRP A 90 9.16 -10.92 -4.02
N ASN A 91 8.52 -12.09 -3.96
CA ASN A 91 9.19 -13.39 -4.01
C ASN A 91 9.88 -13.66 -5.36
N ARG A 92 9.41 -13.02 -6.44
CA ARG A 92 9.98 -13.19 -7.79
C ARG A 92 11.42 -12.71 -7.89
N ASP A 93 11.70 -11.50 -7.41
CA ASP A 93 12.98 -10.83 -7.66
C ASP A 93 13.41 -9.88 -6.52
N HIS A 94 12.63 -9.76 -5.45
CA HIS A 94 12.82 -8.82 -4.35
C HIS A 94 13.00 -7.38 -4.84
N ASN A 95 12.35 -7.05 -5.96
CA ASN A 95 12.47 -5.74 -6.57
C ASN A 95 11.41 -4.78 -5.99
N PRO A 96 11.83 -3.77 -5.23
CA PRO A 96 10.89 -2.84 -4.62
C PRO A 96 10.11 -2.03 -5.65
N ASP A 97 10.67 -1.79 -6.83
CA ASP A 97 10.01 -0.97 -7.85
C ASP A 97 8.82 -1.69 -8.48
N SER A 98 8.94 -3.01 -8.73
CA SER A 98 7.82 -3.83 -9.25
C SER A 98 6.75 -4.08 -8.19
N THR A 99 7.16 -4.35 -6.94
CA THR A 99 6.23 -4.64 -5.85
C THR A 99 5.44 -3.41 -5.40
N ARG A 100 6.01 -2.21 -5.54
CA ARG A 100 5.42 -0.96 -5.01
C ARG A 100 4.04 -0.65 -5.57
N ASP A 101 3.75 -0.99 -6.82
CA ASP A 101 2.44 -0.73 -7.41
C ASP A 101 1.34 -1.61 -6.79
N HIS A 102 1.67 -2.87 -6.47
CA HIS A 102 0.79 -3.77 -5.72
C HIS A 102 0.59 -3.28 -4.28
N VAL A 103 1.65 -2.79 -3.62
CA VAL A 103 1.51 -2.21 -2.26
C VAL A 103 0.61 -0.99 -2.29
N ARG A 104 0.75 -0.10 -3.29
CA ARG A 104 -0.14 1.06 -3.43
C ARG A 104 -1.59 0.64 -3.61
N ALA A 105 -1.84 -0.39 -4.42
CA ALA A 105 -3.19 -0.93 -4.60
C ALA A 105 -3.75 -1.49 -3.29
N ALA A 106 -2.97 -2.28 -2.53
CA ALA A 106 -3.38 -2.80 -1.22
C ALA A 106 -3.74 -1.68 -0.23
N ILE A 107 -2.91 -0.62 -0.15
CA ILE A 107 -3.19 0.54 0.70
C ILE A 107 -4.46 1.29 0.29
N ALA A 108 -4.76 1.39 -1.02
CA ALA A 108 -5.99 1.99 -1.49
C ALA A 108 -7.22 1.22 -0.98
N VAL A 109 -7.25 -0.11 -1.17
CA VAL A 109 -8.34 -0.96 -0.64
C VAL A 109 -8.46 -0.83 0.87
N ALA A 110 -7.33 -0.79 1.58
CA ALA A 110 -7.34 -0.71 3.02
C ALA A 110 -7.88 0.63 3.56
N ASN A 111 -7.79 1.73 2.79
CA ASN A 111 -8.45 2.98 3.17
C ASN A 111 -9.97 2.88 3.01
N ASP A 112 -10.46 2.17 2.01
CA ASP A 112 -11.90 1.92 1.82
C ASP A 112 -12.46 1.13 3.02
N ILE A 113 -11.76 0.06 3.41
CA ILE A 113 -12.10 -0.74 4.60
C ILE A 113 -12.01 0.11 5.88
N ASP A 114 -10.97 0.92 6.07
CA ASP A 114 -10.84 1.76 7.28
C ASP A 114 -12.02 2.73 7.42
N ASN A 115 -12.44 3.33 6.30
CA ASN A 115 -13.61 4.20 6.27
C ASN A 115 -14.89 3.45 6.62
N ALA A 116 -15.07 2.23 6.11
CA ALA A 116 -16.20 1.38 6.44
C ALA A 116 -16.20 0.98 7.93
N MET A 117 -15.06 0.54 8.46
CA MET A 117 -14.89 0.17 9.87
C MET A 117 -15.13 1.34 10.83
N ARG A 118 -14.82 2.59 10.43
CA ARG A 118 -15.11 3.79 11.25
C ARG A 118 -16.58 4.18 11.26
N ARG A 119 -17.26 3.99 10.12
CA ARG A 119 -18.67 4.36 9.96
C ARG A 119 -19.58 3.35 10.66
N ASN A 120 -19.13 2.12 10.82
CA ASN A 120 -19.93 1.00 11.28
C ASN A 120 -19.38 0.44 12.59
N ARG A 121 -20.24 0.07 13.53
CA ARG A 121 -19.83 -0.65 14.75
C ARG A 121 -19.74 -2.13 14.43
N MET A 122 -18.56 -2.59 14.04
CA MET A 122 -18.33 -3.96 13.54
C MET A 122 -18.16 -5.00 14.67
N GLY A 123 -18.23 -4.53 15.92
CA GLY A 123 -18.01 -5.34 17.12
C GLY A 123 -16.54 -5.38 17.52
N PRO A 124 -16.25 -5.64 18.80
CA PRO A 124 -14.92 -5.47 19.38
C PRO A 124 -13.86 -6.39 18.75
N ASP A 125 -14.26 -7.59 18.30
CA ASP A 125 -13.33 -8.53 17.67
C ASP A 125 -12.90 -8.08 16.28
N ALA A 126 -13.85 -7.70 15.42
CA ALA A 126 -13.55 -7.23 14.07
C ALA A 126 -12.75 -5.91 14.10
N GLU A 127 -13.08 -5.00 15.01
CA GLU A 127 -12.34 -3.75 15.21
C GLU A 127 -10.90 -4.00 15.69
N ARG A 128 -10.70 -4.95 16.60
CA ARG A 128 -9.36 -5.35 17.07
C ARG A 128 -8.53 -5.96 15.94
N GLU A 129 -9.09 -6.90 15.18
CA GLU A 129 -8.37 -7.52 14.07
C GLU A 129 -8.06 -6.49 12.96
N TRP A 130 -8.98 -5.58 12.68
CA TRP A 130 -8.72 -4.48 11.74
C TRP A 130 -7.58 -3.59 12.19
N ALA A 131 -7.54 -3.22 13.47
CA ALA A 131 -6.45 -2.42 14.02
C ALA A 131 -5.07 -3.09 13.84
N ALA A 132 -5.02 -4.43 13.97
CA ALA A 132 -3.81 -5.21 13.72
C ALA A 132 -3.41 -5.20 12.23
N VAL A 133 -4.37 -5.41 11.32
CA VAL A 133 -4.13 -5.31 9.86
C VAL A 133 -3.60 -3.93 9.49
N ARG A 134 -4.26 -2.87 9.96
CA ARG A 134 -3.86 -1.48 9.70
C ARG A 134 -2.45 -1.17 10.23
N ALA A 135 -2.05 -1.75 11.35
CA ALA A 135 -0.70 -1.57 11.89
C ALA A 135 0.35 -2.18 10.96
N GLU A 136 0.15 -3.41 10.48
CA GLU A 136 1.09 -4.06 9.56
C GLU A 136 1.12 -3.38 8.19
N LEU A 137 -0.04 -3.01 7.63
CA LEU A 137 -0.10 -2.27 6.38
C LEU A 137 0.59 -0.91 6.46
N ASN A 138 0.56 -0.25 7.63
CA ASN A 138 1.31 0.99 7.85
C ASN A 138 2.82 0.78 7.92
N ARG A 139 3.29 -0.36 8.43
CA ARG A 139 4.71 -0.75 8.34
C ARG A 139 5.09 -1.02 6.89
N LEU A 140 4.25 -1.74 6.15
CA LEU A 140 4.46 -2.01 4.73
C LEU A 140 4.50 -0.70 3.91
N ALA A 141 3.56 0.22 4.15
CA ALA A 141 3.54 1.53 3.52
C ALA A 141 4.83 2.31 3.80
N GLN A 142 5.32 2.27 5.05
CA GLN A 142 6.58 2.90 5.44
C GLN A 142 7.77 2.29 4.67
N THR A 143 7.88 0.96 4.63
CA THR A 143 8.94 0.25 3.90
C THR A 143 8.98 0.66 2.43
N PHE A 144 7.82 0.82 1.79
CA PHE A 144 7.70 1.20 0.38
C PHE A 144 7.59 2.72 0.12
N ASN A 145 7.77 3.55 1.14
CA ASN A 145 7.64 5.01 1.08
C ASN A 145 6.30 5.44 0.44
N LEU A 146 5.20 4.92 0.98
CA LEU A 146 3.83 5.20 0.58
C LEU A 146 3.06 5.87 1.72
N PRO A 147 1.95 6.58 1.42
CA PRO A 147 1.08 7.14 2.45
C PRO A 147 0.54 6.04 3.38
N ARG A 148 0.45 6.37 4.66
CA ARG A 148 -0.18 5.53 5.68
C ARG A 148 -1.70 5.58 5.57
N ILE A 149 -2.35 4.50 5.96
CA ILE A 149 -3.80 4.44 6.18
C ILE A 149 -4.11 5.34 7.37
N ARG A 150 -5.08 6.24 7.18
CA ARG A 150 -5.46 7.25 8.18
C ARG A 150 -6.40 6.71 9.21
#